data_AF-A0A2T7SXT6-F1
#
_entry.id   AF-A0A2T7SXT6-F1
#
_cell.length_a   1.000
_cell.length_b   1.000
_cell.length_c   1.000
_cell.angle_alpha   90.00
_cell.angle_beta   90.00
_cell.angle_gamma   90.00
#
_symmetry.space_group_name_H-M   'P 1'
#
loop_
_entity.id
_entity.type
_entity.pdbx_description
1 polymer ?
#
loop_
_entity_poly.entity_id
_entity_poly.type
_entity_poly.pdbx_seq_one_letter_code
_entity_poly.pdbx_strand_id
1 'polypeptide(L)'
;MFPKAYIFYTVPNVKLYLHIKSDKTSNVILSDYSPYLKHHPDVHQIWDVARYQHPLVFFKNVLVIPDVDPGNLTYAHLIRNDEAIYCVSSESDLKQLESIASEIDRCGTDYSRIPPDSKYLLSPLTSYVNENQEEHDFLHEAIHRRFIQSQFPA
;
A
#
# COMPACT_ATOMS: atom_id res chain seq x y z
N MET A 1 8.59 -13.60 9.31
CA MET A 1 7.94 -13.26 10.59
C MET A 1 6.62 -12.60 10.23
N PHE A 2 5.52 -13.21 10.66
CA PHE A 2 4.16 -12.79 10.35
C PHE A 2 3.34 -12.84 11.65
N PRO A 3 2.33 -11.97 11.82
CA PRO A 3 1.89 -10.94 10.88
C PRO A 3 2.91 -9.81 10.70
N LYS A 4 2.89 -9.16 9.54
CA LYS A 4 3.83 -8.07 9.19
C LYS A 4 3.06 -6.88 8.63
N ALA A 5 3.18 -5.73 9.29
CA ALA A 5 2.58 -4.49 8.83
C ALA A 5 3.55 -3.62 8.04
N TYR A 6 3.00 -2.92 7.06
CA TYR A 6 3.66 -1.96 6.20
C TYR A 6 2.87 -0.66 6.27
N ILE A 7 3.50 0.37 6.82
CA ILE A 7 2.88 1.68 7.00
C ILE A 7 3.63 2.66 6.11
N PHE A 8 3.02 2.99 4.98
CA PHE A 8 3.53 3.94 4.01
C PHE A 8 3.16 5.35 4.41
N TYR A 9 4.08 6.30 4.26
CA TYR A 9 3.82 7.70 4.58
C TYR A 9 4.76 8.67 3.86
N THR A 10 4.30 9.90 3.68
CA THR A 10 5.10 11.02 3.17
C THR A 10 5.70 11.85 4.30
N VAL A 11 4.90 12.15 5.32
CA VAL A 11 5.29 12.88 6.53
C VAL A 11 4.91 12.03 7.74
N PRO A 12 5.87 11.59 8.57
CA PRO A 12 5.56 10.63 9.62
C PRO A 12 4.70 11.23 10.73
N ASN A 13 3.56 10.61 11.02
CA ASN A 13 2.89 10.79 12.30
C ASN A 13 3.51 9.87 13.37
N VAL A 14 4.76 10.15 13.76
CA VAL A 14 5.59 9.28 14.61
C VAL A 14 4.87 8.83 15.88
N LYS A 15 4.05 9.70 16.48
CA LYS A 15 3.32 9.44 17.73
C LYS A 15 2.23 8.38 17.58
N LEU A 16 1.61 8.28 16.41
CA LEU A 16 0.51 7.34 16.15
C LEU A 16 0.98 5.88 16.21
N TYR A 17 2.25 5.63 15.91
CA TYR A 17 2.79 4.28 15.77
C TYR A 17 3.71 3.84 16.93
N LEU A 18 3.88 4.66 17.97
CA LEU A 18 4.79 4.33 19.08
C LEU A 18 4.44 3.02 19.79
N HIS A 19 3.15 2.70 19.90
CA HIS A 19 2.66 1.53 20.63
C HIS A 19 2.76 0.21 19.86
N ILE A 20 2.95 0.26 18.53
CA ILE A 20 3.17 -0.92 17.68
C ILE A 20 4.64 -1.09 17.28
N LYS A 21 5.50 -0.11 17.58
CA LYS A 21 6.92 -0.21 17.29
C LYS A 21 7.60 -1.18 18.24
N SER A 22 8.46 -2.01 17.66
CA SER A 22 9.40 -2.88 18.35
C SER A 22 10.83 -2.58 17.89
N ASP A 23 11.80 -3.15 18.59
CA ASP A 23 13.22 -3.20 18.27
C ASP A 23 13.52 -3.87 16.91
N LYS A 24 12.56 -4.61 16.34
CA LYS A 24 12.65 -5.17 14.98
C LYS A 24 12.02 -4.26 13.90
N THR A 25 11.45 -3.12 14.29
CA THR A 25 10.81 -2.20 13.34
C THR A 25 11.86 -1.53 12.47
N SER A 26 11.69 -1.62 11.15
CA SER A 26 12.52 -0.91 10.19
C SER A 26 11.80 0.34 9.68
N ASN A 27 12.52 1.46 9.60
CA ASN A 27 12.03 2.65 8.91
C ASN A 27 12.89 2.88 7.66
N VAL A 28 12.26 2.79 6.49
CA VAL A 28 12.98 2.70 5.22
C VAL A 28 12.54 3.81 4.30
N ILE A 29 13.51 4.54 3.75
CA ILE A 29 13.28 5.52 2.70
C ILE A 29 13.01 4.76 1.39
N LEU A 30 11.89 5.09 0.76
CA LEU A 30 11.47 4.51 -0.50
C LEU A 30 12.12 5.26 -1.66
N SER A 31 12.80 4.50 -2.51
CA SER A 31 13.35 4.96 -3.78
C SER A 31 13.62 3.74 -4.64
N ASP A 32 13.55 3.90 -5.96
CA ASP A 32 13.74 2.80 -6.92
C ASP A 32 15.14 2.15 -6.80
N TYR A 33 16.11 2.88 -6.23
CA TYR A 33 17.48 2.40 -6.02
C TYR A 33 17.78 1.99 -4.58
N SER A 34 16.76 1.84 -3.73
CA SER A 34 16.94 1.47 -2.32
C SER A 34 17.55 0.06 -2.20
N PRO A 35 18.76 -0.10 -1.64
CA PRO A 35 19.35 -1.42 -1.42
C PRO A 35 18.48 -2.29 -0.52
N TYR A 36 17.70 -1.67 0.37
CA TYR A 36 16.77 -2.38 1.23
C TYR A 36 15.69 -3.11 0.43
N LEU A 37 15.08 -2.46 -0.57
CA LEU A 37 14.05 -3.06 -1.41
C LEU A 37 14.57 -4.27 -2.19
N LYS A 38 15.85 -4.24 -2.60
CA LYS A 38 16.50 -5.38 -3.26
C LYS A 38 16.58 -6.64 -2.37
N HIS A 39 16.71 -6.45 -1.06
CA HIS A 39 16.80 -7.56 -0.09
C HIS A 39 15.46 -7.90 0.57
N HIS A 40 14.45 -7.05 0.41
CA HIS A 40 13.12 -7.18 0.97
C HIS A 40 12.06 -7.03 -0.12
N PRO A 41 11.92 -8.05 -1.01
CA PRO A 41 11.02 -7.99 -2.16
C PRO A 41 9.55 -7.81 -1.77
N ASP A 42 9.18 -8.29 -0.58
CA ASP A 42 7.85 -8.11 0.01
C ASP A 42 7.51 -6.62 0.24
N VAL A 43 8.51 -5.81 0.61
CA VAL A 43 8.35 -4.36 0.81
C VAL A 43 8.19 -3.64 -0.53
N HIS A 44 8.85 -4.12 -1.58
CA HIS A 44 8.65 -3.59 -2.94
C HIS A 44 7.24 -3.92 -3.44
N GLN A 45 6.84 -5.19 -3.37
CA GLN A 45 5.52 -5.62 -3.85
C GLN A 45 4.36 -4.91 -3.14
N ILE A 46 4.47 -4.71 -1.82
CA ILE A 46 3.43 -3.97 -1.09
C ILE A 46 3.48 -2.47 -1.35
N TRP A 47 4.63 -1.94 -1.78
CA TRP A 47 4.74 -0.56 -2.27
C TRP A 47 4.06 -0.39 -3.63
N ASP A 48 4.19 -1.36 -4.52
CA ASP A 48 3.47 -1.39 -5.80
C ASP A 48 1.95 -1.41 -5.56
N VAL A 49 1.48 -2.26 -4.64
CA VAL A 49 0.08 -2.27 -4.17
C VAL A 49 -0.35 -0.91 -3.62
N ALA A 50 0.49 -0.27 -2.78
CA ALA A 50 0.18 1.03 -2.21
C ALA A 50 0.06 2.12 -3.28
N ARG A 51 0.96 2.14 -4.26
CA ARG A 51 0.92 3.10 -5.38
C ARG A 51 -0.29 2.87 -6.28
N TYR A 52 -0.64 1.61 -6.51
CA TYR A 52 -1.81 1.24 -7.31
C TYR A 52 -3.13 1.68 -6.64
N GLN A 53 -3.25 1.48 -5.32
CA GLN A 53 -4.42 1.90 -4.55
C GLN A 53 -4.49 3.42 -4.32
N HIS A 54 -3.34 4.10 -4.28
CA HIS A 54 -3.23 5.53 -3.98
C HIS A 54 -2.41 6.25 -5.07
N PRO A 55 -2.91 6.34 -6.32
CA PRO A 55 -2.14 6.84 -7.46
C PRO A 55 -1.71 8.32 -7.36
N LEU A 56 -2.33 9.09 -6.48
CA LEU A 56 -2.00 10.50 -6.22
C LEU A 56 -1.01 10.70 -5.07
N VAL A 57 -0.68 9.66 -4.29
CA VAL A 57 0.14 9.78 -3.09
C VAL A 57 1.56 9.31 -3.39
N PHE A 58 2.52 10.21 -3.18
CA PHE A 58 3.94 9.87 -3.30
C PHE A 58 4.53 9.50 -1.94
N PHE A 59 4.39 8.23 -1.56
CA PHE A 59 4.97 7.72 -0.31
C PHE A 59 6.50 7.81 -0.34
N LYS A 60 7.08 8.45 0.68
CA LYS A 60 8.54 8.63 0.79
C LYS A 60 9.20 7.59 1.69
N ASN A 61 8.43 6.98 2.58
CA ASN A 61 8.94 6.06 3.58
C ASN A 61 7.94 4.93 3.82
N VAL A 62 8.46 3.81 4.35
CA VAL A 62 7.68 2.71 4.90
C VAL A 62 8.22 2.33 6.27
N LEU A 63 7.32 2.21 7.25
CA LEU A 63 7.59 1.51 8.50
C LEU A 63 7.20 0.05 8.33
N VAL A 64 8.17 -0.83 8.52
CA VAL A 64 8.01 -2.28 8.43
C VAL A 64 8.04 -2.86 9.83
N ILE A 65 6.91 -3.41 10.28
CA ILE A 65 6.72 -3.89 11.66
C ILE A 65 6.42 -5.39 11.61
N PRO A 66 7.41 -6.26 11.90
CA PRO A 66 7.18 -7.69 12.02
C PRO A 66 6.54 -8.06 13.37
N ASP A 67 5.87 -9.22 13.42
CA ASP A 67 5.21 -9.78 14.61
C ASP A 67 4.16 -8.84 15.23
N VAL A 68 3.48 -8.05 14.38
CA VAL A 68 2.46 -7.09 14.84
C VAL A 68 1.18 -7.83 15.22
N ASP A 69 0.53 -7.40 16.30
CA ASP A 69 -0.84 -7.79 16.60
C ASP A 69 -1.81 -6.98 15.70
N PRO A 70 -2.56 -7.62 14.78
CA PRO A 70 -3.52 -6.91 13.92
C PRO A 70 -4.58 -6.13 14.70
N GLY A 71 -4.90 -6.54 15.94
CA GLY A 71 -5.81 -5.80 16.82
C GLY A 71 -5.30 -4.40 17.17
N ASN A 72 -3.98 -4.19 17.16
CA ASN A 72 -3.37 -2.87 17.40
C ASN A 72 -3.30 -2.00 16.14
N LEU A 73 -3.66 -2.52 14.97
CA LEU A 73 -3.82 -1.73 13.73
C LEU A 73 -5.20 -1.05 13.65
N THR A 74 -6.03 -1.16 14.69
CA THR A 74 -7.38 -0.56 14.78
C THR A 74 -7.41 0.94 14.59
N TYR A 75 -6.29 1.67 14.79
CA TYR A 75 -6.16 3.10 14.46
C TYR A 75 -6.14 3.41 12.95
N ALA A 76 -6.29 2.38 12.12
CA ALA A 76 -6.58 2.45 10.69
C ALA A 76 -7.49 3.65 10.31
N HIS A 77 -8.56 3.87 11.06
CA HIS A 77 -9.53 4.93 10.82
C HIS A 77 -9.01 6.37 11.07
N LEU A 78 -7.85 6.54 11.70
CA LEU A 78 -7.23 7.85 11.99
C LEU A 78 -6.18 8.28 10.96
N ILE A 79 -5.98 7.46 9.93
CA ILE A 79 -4.93 7.63 8.93
C ILE A 79 -5.32 8.74 7.97
N ARG A 80 -4.35 9.61 7.67
CA ARG A 80 -4.54 10.75 6.77
C ARG A 80 -4.39 10.33 5.31
N ASN A 81 -4.86 11.18 4.39
CA ASN A 81 -4.79 10.94 2.93
C ASN A 81 -3.38 10.64 2.38
N ASP A 82 -2.30 10.87 3.14
CA ASP A 82 -0.91 10.66 2.72
C ASP A 82 -0.23 9.46 3.40
N GLU A 83 -1.02 8.56 4.00
CA GLU A 83 -0.55 7.38 4.72
C GLU A 83 -1.33 6.14 4.27
N ALA A 84 -0.72 4.96 4.22
CA ALA A 84 -1.45 3.72 3.93
C ALA A 84 -0.92 2.58 4.80
N ILE A 85 -1.83 1.76 5.34
CA ILE A 85 -1.46 0.58 6.12
C ILE A 85 -1.90 -0.66 5.37
N TYR A 86 -0.97 -1.61 5.29
CA TYR A 86 -1.21 -2.97 4.84
C TYR A 86 -0.67 -3.95 5.87
N CYS A 87 -1.37 -5.06 6.06
CA CYS A 87 -0.92 -6.14 6.93
C CYS A 87 -0.96 -7.46 6.17
N VAL A 88 0.18 -8.15 6.14
CA VAL A 88 0.31 -9.51 5.61
C VAL A 88 0.26 -10.46 6.81
N SER A 89 -0.81 -11.25 6.90
CA SER A 89 -1.07 -12.08 8.08
C SER A 89 -0.31 -13.40 8.07
N SER A 90 0.03 -13.92 6.89
CA SER A 90 0.65 -15.23 6.73
C SER A 90 1.59 -15.29 5.52
N GLU A 91 2.41 -16.35 5.48
CA GLU A 91 3.24 -16.65 4.31
C GLU A 91 2.41 -16.97 3.05
N SER A 92 1.21 -17.53 3.22
CA SER A 92 0.30 -17.74 2.08
C SER A 92 -0.15 -16.42 1.48
N ASP A 93 -0.42 -15.42 2.30
CA ASP A 93 -0.82 -14.08 1.82
C ASP A 93 0.37 -13.38 1.13
N LEU A 94 1.60 -13.68 1.53
CA LEU A 94 2.79 -13.21 0.82
C LEU A 94 2.88 -13.78 -0.61
N LYS A 95 2.54 -15.06 -0.82
CA LYS A 95 2.50 -15.62 -2.19
C LYS A 95 1.42 -14.97 -3.05
N GLN A 96 0.29 -14.61 -2.44
CA GLN A 96 -0.76 -13.87 -3.13
C GLN A 96 -0.32 -12.44 -3.49
N LEU A 97 0.45 -11.79 -2.61
CA LEU A 97 1.03 -10.47 -2.87
C LEU A 97 1.89 -10.47 -4.14
N GLU A 98 2.71 -11.50 -4.35
CA GLU A 98 3.53 -11.64 -5.57
C GLU A 98 2.67 -11.73 -6.85
N SER A 99 1.56 -12.49 -6.80
CA SER A 99 0.61 -12.58 -7.91
C SER A 99 -0.05 -11.24 -8.19
N ILE A 100 -0.53 -10.56 -7.14
CA ILE A 100 -1.18 -9.25 -7.24
C ILE A 100 -0.22 -8.21 -7.81
N ALA A 101 1.02 -8.15 -7.33
CA ALA A 101 2.03 -7.21 -7.85
C ALA A 101 2.31 -7.46 -9.33
N SER A 102 2.43 -8.72 -9.75
CA SER A 102 2.64 -9.08 -11.16
C SER A 102 1.46 -8.68 -12.05
N GLU A 103 0.23 -8.81 -11.55
CA GLU A 103 -0.97 -8.37 -12.26
C GLU A 103 -1.09 -6.85 -12.33
N ILE A 104 -0.73 -6.12 -11.27
CA ILE A 104 -0.61 -4.65 -11.28
C ILE A 104 0.36 -4.20 -12.36
N ASP A 105 1.55 -4.81 -12.43
CA ASP A 105 2.55 -4.47 -13.45
C ASP A 105 2.04 -4.70 -14.88
N ARG A 106 1.19 -5.72 -15.08
CA ARG A 106 0.56 -6.02 -16.36
C ARG A 106 -0.58 -5.07 -16.71
N CYS A 107 -1.45 -4.77 -15.76
CA CYS A 107 -2.65 -3.94 -15.97
C CYS A 107 -2.31 -2.44 -16.02
N GLY A 108 -1.26 -2.03 -15.32
CA GLY A 108 -0.87 -0.64 -15.17
C GLY A 108 -1.67 0.09 -14.09
N THR A 109 -1.55 1.42 -14.08
CA THR A 109 -2.22 2.27 -13.07
C THR A 109 -3.70 2.44 -13.37
N ASP A 110 -4.56 2.25 -12.37
CA ASP A 110 -5.98 2.57 -12.48
C ASP A 110 -6.22 4.08 -12.38
N TYR A 111 -6.31 4.76 -13.53
CA TYR A 111 -6.59 6.19 -13.59
C TYR A 111 -8.04 6.54 -13.23
N SER A 112 -8.96 5.57 -13.19
CA SER A 112 -10.36 5.80 -12.79
C SER A 112 -10.50 6.21 -11.32
N ARG A 113 -9.51 5.85 -10.49
CA ARG A 113 -9.43 6.19 -9.07
C ARG A 113 -8.93 7.60 -8.80
N ILE A 114 -8.49 8.33 -9.82
CA ILE A 114 -8.08 9.73 -9.70
C ILE A 114 -9.34 10.61 -9.77
N PRO A 115 -9.61 11.47 -8.77
CA PRO A 115 -10.76 12.37 -8.83
C PRO A 115 -10.65 13.31 -10.03
N PRO A 116 -11.75 13.55 -10.78
CA PRO A 116 -11.73 14.43 -11.94
C PRO A 116 -11.33 15.88 -11.59
N ASP A 117 -11.71 16.33 -10.39
CA ASP A 117 -11.36 17.66 -9.84
C ASP A 117 -9.94 17.74 -9.22
N SER A 118 -9.13 16.69 -9.35
CA SER A 118 -7.79 16.70 -8.80
C SER A 118 -6.93 17.74 -9.54
N LYS A 119 -6.31 18.68 -8.81
CA LYS A 119 -5.42 19.72 -9.37
C LYS A 119 -4.10 19.15 -9.94
N TYR A 120 -3.99 17.83 -10.07
CA TYR A 120 -2.77 17.14 -10.48
C TYR A 120 -2.69 17.02 -12.00
N LEU A 121 -1.44 16.98 -12.50
CA LEU A 121 -1.10 16.85 -13.93
C LEU A 121 -1.74 15.63 -14.63
N LEU A 122 -2.27 14.68 -13.86
CA LEU A 122 -2.86 13.43 -14.33
C LEU A 122 -4.39 13.48 -14.52
N SER A 123 -5.07 14.57 -14.13
CA SER A 123 -6.52 14.74 -14.35
C SER A 123 -6.97 14.49 -15.81
N PRO A 124 -6.21 14.87 -16.87
CA PRO A 124 -6.58 14.52 -18.24
C PRO A 124 -6.65 13.01 -18.51
N LEU A 125 -5.92 12.18 -17.75
CA LEU A 125 -5.90 10.72 -17.92
C LEU A 125 -7.18 10.06 -17.43
N THR A 126 -7.99 10.73 -16.60
CA THR A 126 -9.25 10.19 -16.07
C THR A 126 -10.39 10.24 -17.08
N SER A 127 -10.21 10.97 -18.19
CA SER A 127 -11.18 11.09 -19.27
C SER A 127 -11.10 9.96 -20.31
N TYR A 128 -10.06 9.11 -20.23
CA TYR A 128 -9.92 7.96 -21.12
C TYR A 128 -10.80 6.81 -20.63
N VAL A 129 -11.41 6.10 -21.59
CA VAL A 129 -12.16 4.88 -21.31
C VAL A 129 -11.18 3.83 -20.78
N ASN A 130 -11.42 3.33 -19.57
CA ASN A 130 -10.62 2.25 -18.99
C ASN A 130 -11.12 0.91 -19.55
N GLU A 131 -10.48 0.42 -20.62
CA GLU A 131 -10.85 -0.84 -21.29
C GLU A 131 -10.72 -2.07 -20.38
N ASN A 132 -9.92 -1.99 -19.32
CA ASN A 132 -9.64 -3.08 -18.37
C ASN A 132 -10.31 -2.88 -17.00
N GLN A 133 -11.41 -2.12 -16.93
CA GLN A 133 -12.04 -1.77 -15.64
C GLN A 133 -12.42 -3.01 -14.80
N GLU A 134 -12.90 -4.08 -15.43
CA GLU A 134 -13.23 -5.32 -14.70
C GLU A 134 -11.98 -5.93 -14.05
N GLU A 135 -10.83 -5.94 -14.73
CA GLU A 135 -9.57 -6.43 -14.18
C GLU A 135 -9.10 -5.58 -13.00
N HIS A 136 -9.22 -4.26 -13.12
CA HIS A 136 -8.91 -3.34 -12.03
C HIS A 136 -9.81 -3.59 -10.81
N ASP A 137 -11.11 -3.80 -11.02
CA ASP A 137 -12.06 -4.09 -9.95
C ASP A 137 -11.72 -5.41 -9.23
N PHE A 138 -11.37 -6.46 -9.97
CA PHE A 138 -10.90 -7.72 -9.40
C PHE A 138 -9.62 -7.54 -8.57
N LEU A 139 -8.67 -6.73 -9.06
CA LEU A 139 -7.44 -6.43 -8.34
C LEU A 139 -7.69 -5.66 -7.04
N HIS A 140 -8.53 -4.62 -7.09
CA HIS A 140 -8.91 -3.87 -5.90
C HIS A 140 -9.59 -4.77 -4.87
N GLU A 141 -10.51 -5.64 -5.30
CA GLU A 141 -11.17 -6.59 -4.42
C GLU A 141 -10.18 -7.62 -3.82
N ALA A 142 -9.27 -8.15 -4.63
CA ALA A 142 -8.24 -9.09 -4.17
C ALA A 142 -7.35 -8.45 -3.09
N ILE A 143 -6.94 -7.20 -3.30
CA ILE A 143 -6.16 -6.42 -2.32
C ILE A 143 -6.96 -6.24 -1.01
N HIS A 144 -8.22 -5.79 -1.10
CA HIS A 144 -9.07 -5.58 0.07
C HIS A 144 -9.35 -6.87 0.87
N ARG A 145 -9.56 -8.01 0.19
CA ARG A 145 -9.82 -9.30 0.84
C ARG A 145 -8.59 -9.86 1.55
N ARG A 146 -7.38 -9.54 1.08
CA ARG A 146 -6.13 -10.16 1.54
C ARG A 146 -5.33 -9.28 2.48
N PHE A 147 -5.43 -7.97 2.33
CA PHE A 147 -4.70 -7.01 3.13
C PHE A 147 -5.69 -6.10 3.85
N ILE A 148 -5.48 -5.93 5.16
CA ILE A 148 -6.22 -4.93 5.92
C ILE A 148 -5.81 -3.55 5.38
N GLN A 149 -6.70 -2.91 4.61
CA GLN A 149 -6.53 -1.56 4.05
C GLN A 149 -7.41 -0.59 4.84
N SER A 150 -6.81 0.49 5.30
CA SER A 150 -7.42 1.39 6.29
C SER A 150 -8.00 2.69 5.73
N GLN A 151 -8.10 2.84 4.41
CA GLN A 151 -8.34 4.15 3.79
C GLN A 151 -9.74 4.34 3.18
N PHE A 152 -10.59 3.32 3.14
CA PHE A 152 -11.94 3.46 2.60
C PHE A 152 -12.99 2.81 3.50
N PRO A 153 -14.10 3.49 3.81
CA PRO A 153 -15.28 2.80 4.32
C PRO A 153 -15.77 1.84 3.23
N ALA A 154 -16.22 0.66 3.65
CA ALA A 154 -16.94 -0.29 2.82
C ALA A 154 -18.16 0.35 2.14
#